data_AF-A0A3N5HC64-F1
#
_entry.id   AF-A0A3N5HC64-F1
#
_cell.length_a   1.000
_cell.length_b   1.000
_cell.length_c   1.000
_cell.angle_alpha   90.00
_cell.angle_beta   90.00
_cell.angle_gamma   90.00
#
_symmetry.space_group_name_H-M   'P 1'
#
loop_
_entity.id
_entity.type
_entity.pdbx_description
1 polymer ?
#
loop_
_entity_poly.entity_id
_entity_poly.type
_entity_poly.pdbx_seq_one_letter_code
_entity_poly.pdbx_strand_id
1 'polypeptide(L)'
;MPAGTGIVGFCAVEGVSLALSDVQKDQRYYRGVSDRVHYETRSILCSPIIAHGRTFGCMELVNRRESPVFTEYEVGMLSYVAHQGALFLDTLG
;
A
#
# COMPACT_ATOMS: atom_id res chain seq x y z
N MET A 1 -4.82 5.16 12.59
CA MET A 1 -5.88 4.21 12.18
C MET A 1 -5.65 2.91 12.94
N PRO A 2 -6.68 2.13 13.28
CA PRO A 2 -6.47 0.80 13.85
C PRO A 2 -5.66 -0.08 12.88
N ALA A 3 -4.81 -0.95 13.41
CA ALA A 3 -4.15 -1.98 12.60
C ALA A 3 -5.22 -2.82 11.88
N GLY A 4 -4.98 -3.18 10.61
CA GLY A 4 -5.93 -3.94 9.80
C GLY A 4 -7.07 -3.14 9.16
N THR A 5 -7.20 -1.83 9.42
CA THR A 5 -8.21 -0.98 8.76
C THR A 5 -7.67 -0.38 7.47
N GLY A 6 -8.50 -0.33 6.42
CA GLY A 6 -8.11 0.29 5.15
C GLY A 6 -7.34 -0.66 4.23
N ILE A 7 -7.02 -0.18 3.02
CA ILE A 7 -6.15 -0.90 2.06
C ILE A 7 -4.79 -1.22 2.68
N VAL A 8 -4.18 -0.23 3.33
CA VAL A 8 -2.92 -0.38 4.08
C VAL A 8 -3.00 -1.49 5.12
N GLY A 9 -4.06 -1.47 5.94
CA GLY A 9 -4.23 -2.45 7.00
C GLY A 9 -4.35 -3.87 6.46
N PHE A 10 -5.15 -4.07 5.42
CA PHE A 10 -5.26 -5.37 4.74
C PHE A 10 -3.91 -5.81 4.16
N CYS A 11 -3.23 -4.91 3.44
CA CYS A 11 -1.92 -5.18 2.84
C CYS A 11 -0.88 -5.65 3.88
N ALA A 12 -0.82 -4.95 5.02
CA ALA A 12 0.10 -5.27 6.11
C ALA A 12 -0.22 -6.62 6.80
N VAL A 13 -1.51 -6.93 7.00
CA VAL A 13 -1.96 -8.14 7.71
C VAL A 13 -1.81 -9.38 6.83
N GLU A 14 -2.25 -9.30 5.57
CA GLU A 14 -2.19 -10.43 4.65
C GLU A 14 -0.80 -10.61 4.02
N GLY A 15 0.07 -9.59 4.10
CA GLY A 15 1.40 -9.64 3.51
C GLY A 15 1.38 -9.68 1.97
N VAL A 16 0.33 -9.13 1.35
CA VAL A 16 0.16 -9.13 -0.11
C VAL A 16 0.13 -7.70 -0.67
N SER A 17 0.72 -7.53 -1.85
CA SER A 17 0.61 -6.27 -2.60
C SER A 17 -0.77 -6.17 -3.29
N LEU A 18 -1.34 -4.97 -3.32
CA LEU A 18 -2.64 -4.69 -3.93
C LEU A 18 -2.53 -3.56 -4.94
N ALA A 19 -3.08 -3.76 -6.14
CA ALA A 19 -3.27 -2.71 -7.14
C ALA A 19 -4.77 -2.49 -7.37
N LEU A 20 -5.27 -1.31 -7.00
CA LEU A 20 -6.67 -0.93 -7.14
C LEU A 20 -6.78 0.26 -8.08
N SER A 21 -7.50 0.08 -9.19
CA SER A 21 -7.77 1.15 -10.14
C SER A 21 -8.92 2.06 -9.73
N ASP A 22 -9.79 1.58 -8.85
CA ASP A 22 -10.88 2.37 -8.28
C ASP A 22 -11.10 1.95 -6.82
N VAL A 23 -10.53 2.70 -5.90
CA VAL A 23 -10.67 2.43 -4.46
C VAL A 23 -12.10 2.62 -3.96
N GLN A 24 -12.93 3.40 -4.67
CA GLN A 24 -14.31 3.68 -4.25
C GLN A 24 -15.21 2.44 -4.40
N LYS A 25 -14.78 1.48 -5.22
CA LYS A 25 -15.44 0.18 -5.41
C LYS A 25 -14.94 -0.90 -4.46
N ASP A 26 -13.88 -0.63 -3.69
CA ASP A 26 -13.33 -1.59 -2.76
C ASP A 26 -13.88 -1.37 -1.35
N GLN A 27 -14.55 -2.38 -0.79
CA GLN A 27 -15.13 -2.32 0.56
C GLN A 27 -14.11 -2.05 1.67
N ARG A 28 -12.82 -2.32 1.42
CA ARG A 28 -11.74 -2.11 2.37
C ARG A 28 -11.26 -0.66 2.38
N TYR A 29 -11.70 0.19 1.44
CA TYR A 29 -11.26 1.57 1.38
C TYR A 29 -11.85 2.43 2.51
N TYR A 30 -10.97 3.02 3.31
CA TYR A 30 -11.34 3.89 4.42
C TYR A 30 -11.19 5.37 4.01
N ARG A 31 -12.31 6.04 3.75
CA ARG A 31 -12.37 7.44 3.31
C ARG A 31 -11.92 8.48 4.36
N GLY A 32 -11.92 8.12 5.64
CA GLY A 32 -11.61 9.09 6.70
C GLY A 32 -10.23 9.73 6.60
N VAL A 33 -9.27 9.11 5.91
CA VAL A 33 -7.96 9.74 5.63
C VAL A 33 -8.07 10.77 4.52
N SER A 34 -8.59 10.39 3.35
CA SER A 34 -8.71 11.27 2.18
C SER A 34 -9.56 12.50 2.47
N ASP A 35 -10.63 12.34 3.24
CA ASP A 35 -11.50 13.44 3.67
C ASP A 35 -10.74 14.45 4.55
N ARG A 36 -9.89 13.96 5.46
CA ARG A 36 -9.11 14.79 6.40
C ARG A 36 -7.99 15.58 5.73
N VAL A 37 -7.37 15.00 4.70
CA VAL A 37 -6.27 15.66 3.97
C VAL A 37 -6.73 16.38 2.71
N HIS A 38 -8.05 16.40 2.44
CA HIS A 38 -8.65 16.96 1.23
C HIS A 38 -7.99 16.46 -0.07
N TYR A 39 -7.62 15.18 -0.08
CA TYR A 39 -6.99 14.53 -1.21
C TYR A 39 -7.79 13.29 -1.60
N GLU A 40 -8.57 13.40 -2.67
CA GLU A 40 -9.40 12.31 -3.15
C GLU A 40 -8.52 11.19 -3.72
N THR A 41 -8.58 10.03 -3.07
CA THR A 41 -7.93 8.82 -3.58
C THR A 41 -8.82 8.12 -4.60
N ARG A 42 -8.28 7.87 -5.78
CA ARG A 42 -8.92 7.21 -6.93
C ARG A 42 -8.30 5.84 -7.19
N SER A 43 -6.97 5.77 -7.22
CA SER A 43 -6.22 4.51 -7.37
C SER A 43 -5.12 4.38 -6.31
N ILE A 44 -4.82 3.14 -5.94
CA ILE A 44 -3.75 2.80 -4.97
C ILE A 44 -2.97 1.59 -5.49
N LEU A 45 -1.65 1.65 -5.39
CA LEU A 45 -0.78 0.48 -5.35
C LEU A 45 -0.13 0.45 -3.97
N CYS A 46 -0.40 -0.59 -3.19
CA CYS A 46 0.09 -0.76 -1.83
C CYS A 46 0.92 -2.04 -1.74
N SER A 47 2.11 -1.95 -1.16
CA SER A 47 3.01 -3.09 -0.94
C SER A 47 3.50 -3.13 0.50
N PRO A 48 3.55 -4.31 1.15
CA PRO A 48 3.94 -4.40 2.54
C PRO A 48 5.47 -4.34 2.68
N ILE A 49 5.93 -3.70 3.76
CA ILE A 49 7.35 -3.61 4.12
C ILE A 49 7.61 -4.71 5.14
N ILE A 50 8.01 -5.89 4.67
CA ILE A 50 8.16 -7.11 5.48
C ILE A 50 9.54 -7.75 5.24
N ALA A 51 10.21 -8.12 6.34
CA ALA A 51 11.42 -8.94 6.35
C ALA A 51 11.38 -9.91 7.54
N HIS A 52 11.86 -11.14 7.34
CA HIS A 52 11.97 -12.16 8.40
C HIS A 52 10.71 -12.37 9.26
N GLY A 53 9.52 -12.26 8.66
CA GLY A 53 8.24 -12.42 9.37
C GLY A 53 7.80 -11.21 10.19
N ARG A 54 8.57 -10.11 10.18
CA ARG A 54 8.23 -8.84 10.82
C ARG A 54 7.68 -7.85 9.79
N THR A 55 6.50 -7.30 10.07
CA THR A 55 5.91 -6.21 9.30
C THR A 55 6.29 -4.86 9.89
N PHE A 56 6.95 -4.01 9.10
CA PHE A 56 7.34 -2.65 9.48
C PHE A 56 6.28 -1.61 9.08
N GLY A 57 5.45 -1.92 8.07
CA GLY A 57 4.42 -1.03 7.54
C GLY A 57 4.08 -1.37 6.10
N CYS A 58 3.65 -0.36 5.34
CA CYS A 58 3.38 -0.46 3.90
C CYS A 58 3.97 0.75 3.17
N MET A 59 4.21 0.58 1.88
CA MET A 59 4.53 1.64 0.93
C MET A 59 3.39 1.78 -0.07
N GLU A 60 2.94 3.00 -0.35
CA GLU A 60 1.80 3.27 -1.24
C GLU A 60 2.17 4.25 -2.35
N LEU A 61 1.70 3.96 -3.57
CA LEU A 61 1.57 4.92 -4.66
C LEU A 61 0.09 5.24 -4.83
N VAL A 62 -0.26 6.53 -4.82
CA VAL A 62 -1.65 7.00 -4.84
C VAL A 62 -1.89 7.85 -6.08
N ASN A 63 -3.02 7.65 -6.75
CA ASN A 63 -3.47 8.41 -7.92
C ASN A 63 -2.47 8.43 -9.08
N ARG A 64 -2.28 7.27 -9.72
CA ARG A 64 -1.54 7.17 -10.98
C ARG A 64 -2.10 8.17 -12.00
N ARG A 65 -1.22 8.94 -12.65
CA ARG A 65 -1.60 10.13 -13.43
C ARG A 65 -2.21 9.80 -14.80
N GLU A 66 -1.58 8.92 -15.56
CA GLU A 66 -1.94 8.65 -16.96
C GLU A 66 -3.09 7.64 -17.09
N SER A 67 -3.17 6.68 -16.16
CA SER A 67 -4.23 5.69 -16.10
C SER A 67 -4.40 5.22 -14.65
N PRO A 68 -5.61 4.83 -14.23
CA PRO A 68 -5.84 4.34 -12.87
C PRO A 68 -5.25 2.95 -12.63
N VAL A 69 -4.96 2.17 -13.67
CA VAL A 69 -4.50 0.78 -13.55
C VAL A 69 -2.99 0.74 -13.37
N PHE A 70 -2.48 0.08 -12.34
CA PHE A 70 -1.06 -0.24 -12.21
C PHE A 70 -0.74 -1.56 -12.93
N THR A 71 0.37 -1.60 -13.62
CA THR A 71 0.89 -2.79 -14.32
C THR A 71 1.57 -3.75 -13.35
N GLU A 72 1.69 -5.01 -13.73
CA GLU A 72 2.44 -6.01 -12.95
C GLU A 72 3.91 -5.61 -12.74
N TYR A 73 4.50 -4.91 -13.72
CA TYR A 73 5.85 -4.36 -13.59
C TYR A 73 5.93 -3.31 -12.48
N GLU A 74 4.99 -2.36 -12.43
CA GLU A 74 4.92 -1.34 -11.37
C GLU A 74 4.68 -1.99 -9.99
N VAL A 75 3.84 -3.03 -9.92
CA VAL A 75 3.64 -3.83 -8.69
C VAL A 75 4.95 -4.46 -8.24
N GLY A 76 5.67 -5.12 -9.15
CA GLY A 76 6.96 -5.75 -8.87
C GLY A 76 8.01 -4.74 -8.43
N MET A 77 8.08 -3.58 -9.07
CA MET A 77 9.00 -2.51 -8.67
C MET A 77 8.71 -2.00 -7.26
N LEU A 78 7.44 -1.70 -6.93
CA LEU A 78 7.11 -1.24 -5.58
C LEU A 78 7.42 -2.31 -4.54
N SER A 79 7.09 -3.57 -4.84
CA SER A 79 7.39 -4.70 -3.96
C SER A 79 8.88 -4.87 -3.71
N TYR A 80 9.71 -4.70 -4.75
CA TYR A 80 11.16 -4.73 -4.61
C TYR A 80 11.67 -3.61 -3.70
N VAL A 81 11.22 -2.37 -3.93
CA VAL A 81 11.63 -1.21 -3.11
C VAL A 81 11.17 -1.38 -1.66
N ALA A 82 9.93 -1.82 -1.44
CA ALA A 82 9.39 -2.09 -0.11
C ALA A 82 10.20 -3.19 0.61
N HIS A 83 10.61 -4.24 -0.10
CA HIS A 83 11.45 -5.30 0.46
C HIS A 83 12.85 -4.80 0.82
N GLN A 84 13.50 -3.99 -0.03
CA GLN A 84 14.80 -3.39 0.30
C GLN A 84 14.69 -2.46 1.51
N GLY A 85 13.62 -1.66 1.60
CA GLY A 85 13.32 -0.85 2.78
C GLY A 85 13.15 -1.70 4.04
N ALA A 86 12.50 -2.85 3.93
CA ALA A 86 12.34 -3.78 5.05
C ALA A 86 13.68 -4.34 5.53
N LEU A 87 14.56 -4.77 4.61
CA LEU A 87 15.91 -5.24 4.95
C LEU A 87 16.73 -4.15 5.66
N PHE A 88 16.64 -2.90 5.19
CA PHE A 88 17.33 -1.79 5.86
C PHE A 88 16.80 -1.57 7.28
N LEU A 89 15.47 -1.49 7.46
CA LEU A 89 14.84 -1.28 8.76
C LEU A 89 15.14 -2.43 9.74
N ASP A 90 15.26 -3.65 9.24
CA ASP A 90 15.58 -4.82 10.04
C ASP A 90 16.99 -4.74 10.66
N THR A 91 17.95 -4.08 9.99
CA THR A 91 19.30 -3.87 10.54
C THR A 91 19.39 -2.82 11.65
N LEU A 92 18.33 -2.03 11.85
CA LEU A 92 18.26 -1.00 12.89
C LEU A 92 17.70 -1.51 14.22
N GLY A 93 17.21 -2.76 14.26
CA GLY A 93 16.69 -3.43 15.46
C GLY A 93 17.68 -4.40 16.06
#